data_AF-A0A259RK94-F1
#
_entry.id   AF-A0A259RK94-F1
#
_cell.length_a   1.000
_cell.length_b   1.000
_cell.length_c   1.000
_cell.angle_alpha   90.00
_cell.angle_beta   90.00
_cell.angle_gamma   90.00
#
_symmetry.space_group_name_H-M   'P 1'
#
loop_
_entity.id
_entity.type
_entity.pdbx_description
1 polymer ?
#
loop_
_entity_poly.entity_id
_entity_poly.type
_entity_poly.pdbx_seq_one_letter_code
_entity_poly.pdbx_strand_id
1 'polypeptide(L)' 'LNWHYTLKLPYNGSTIDVKFNDWMIRVSKNVMINRAYVSKFGVRVGEVTLFFTKTDPDK' A
#
# COMPACT_ATOMS: atom_id res chain seq x y z
N LEU A 1 -2.13 0.79 11.82
CA LEU A 1 -2.17 2.19 11.33
C LEU A 1 -2.85 2.18 9.96
N ASN A 2 -3.77 3.11 9.70
CA ASN A 2 -4.55 3.12 8.45
C ASN A 2 -4.32 4.42 7.66
N TRP A 3 -3.91 4.29 6.40
CA TRP A 3 -3.53 5.39 5.52
C TRP A 3 -4.51 5.50 4.36
N HIS A 4 -4.81 6.75 3.99
CA HIS A 4 -5.62 7.06 2.82
C HIS A 4 -4.90 8.11 2.00
N TYR A 5 -4.64 7.80 0.73
CA TYR A 5 -3.97 8.73 -0.17
C TYR A 5 -4.37 8.48 -1.62
N THR A 6 -4.16 9.50 -2.45
CA THR A 6 -4.29 9.40 -3.91
C THR A 6 -2.92 9.24 -4.52
N LEU A 7 -2.71 8.17 -5.27
CA LEU A 7 -1.50 7.94 -6.05
C LEU A 7 -1.75 8.38 -7.51
N LYS A 8 -0.85 9.21 -8.01
CA LYS A 8 -0.72 9.55 -9.43
C LYS A 8 0.03 8.43 -10.14
N LEU A 9 -0.70 7.46 -10.68
CA LEU A 9 -0.14 6.30 -11.36
C LEU A 9 0.13 6.62 -12.83
N PRO A 10 1.38 6.56 -13.32
CA PRO A 10 1.67 6.65 -14.74
C PRO A 10 1.03 5.48 -15.49
N TYR A 11 0.27 5.77 -16.54
CA TYR A 11 -0.39 4.77 -17.37
C TYR A 11 -0.58 5.30 -18.80
N ASN A 12 -0.10 4.53 -19.78
CA ASN A 12 -0.26 4.80 -21.20
C ASN A 12 0.07 6.25 -21.64
N GLY A 13 1.25 6.76 -21.25
CA GLY A 13 1.69 8.13 -21.60
C GLY A 13 0.95 9.26 -20.86
N SER A 14 0.07 8.94 -19.91
CA SER A 14 -0.62 9.89 -19.05
C SER A 14 -0.51 9.48 -17.57
N THR A 15 -1.24 10.16 -16.69
CA THR A 15 -1.37 9.84 -15.28
C THR A 15 -2.83 9.61 -14.91
N ILE A 16 -3.10 8.55 -14.14
CA ILE A 16 -4.40 8.32 -13.54
C ILE A 16 -4.32 8.41 -12.01
N ASP A 17 -5.27 9.11 -11.41
CA ASP A 17 -5.42 9.15 -9.96
C ASP A 17 -6.13 7.90 -9.47
N VAL A 18 -5.49 7.13 -8.59
CA VAL A 18 -6.09 5.99 -7.89
C VAL A 18 -6.03 6.21 -6.38
N LYS A 19 -7.06 5.77 -5.65
CA LYS A 19 -7.12 5.92 -4.20
C LYS A 19 -6.68 4.64 -3.52
N PHE A 20 -5.77 4.77 -2.56
CA PHE A 20 -5.30 3.70 -1.69
C PHE A 20 -5.95 3.82 -0.31
N ASN A 21 -6.33 2.67 0.25
CA ASN A 21 -6.77 2.51 1.64
C ASN A 21 -5.98 1.35 2.25
N ASP A 22 -5.04 1.70 3.12
CA ASP A 22 -3.91 0.85 3.43
C ASP A 22 -3.79 0.62 4.93
N TRP A 23 -3.65 -0.64 5.32
CA TRP A 23 -3.45 -1.04 6.71
C TRP A 23 -2.02 -1.50 6.91
N MET A 24 -1.26 -0.73 7.69
CA MET A 24 0.05 -1.13 8.18
C MET A 24 -0.15 -1.91 9.49
N ILE A 25 0.23 -3.19 9.46
CA ILE A 25 0.08 -4.14 10.55
C ILE A 25 1.47 -4.63 10.93
N ARG A 26 1.91 -4.34 12.15
CA ARG A 26 3.15 -4.89 12.68
C ARG A 26 2.85 -6.26 13.30
N VAL A 27 3.37 -7.32 12.69
CA VAL A 27 3.11 -8.71 13.12
C VAL A 27 4.21 -9.24 14.05
N SER A 28 5.39 -8.62 14.03
CA SER A 28 6.47 -8.88 15.00
C SER A 28 7.36 -7.65 15.19
N LYS A 29 8.39 -7.75 16.05
CA LYS A 29 9.38 -6.66 16.22
C LYS A 29 9.99 -6.23 14.87
N ASN A 30 10.19 -7.16 13.94
CA ASN A 30 10.96 -6.93 12.72
C ASN A 30 10.14 -7.06 11.43
N VAL A 31 8.89 -7.50 11.52
CA VAL A 31 8.04 -7.75 10.35
C VAL A 31 6.78 -6.89 10.41
N MET A 32 6.51 -6.22 9.29
CA MET A 32 5.30 -5.45 9.06
C MET A 32 4.67 -5.87 7.73
N ILE A 33 3.35 -5.92 7.70
CA ILE A 33 2.55 -6.18 6.52
C ILE A 33 1.79 -4.90 6.18
N ASN A 34 1.80 -4.50 4.92
CA ASN A 34 0.87 -3.52 4.38
C ASN A 34 -0.15 -4.26 3.52
N ARG A 35 -1.44 -4.06 3.81
CA ARG A 35 -2.55 -4.52 2.96
C ARG A 35 -3.31 -3.31 2.45
N ALA A 36 -3.34 -3.14 1.13
CA ALA A 36 -3.80 -1.96 0.44
C ALA A 36 -4.92 -2.29 -0.53
N TYR A 37 -6.05 -1.58 -0.42
CA TYR A 37 -7.14 -1.66 -1.39
C TYR A 37 -7.08 -0.46 -2.34
N VAL A 38 -7.06 -0.74 -3.65
CA VAL A 38 -6.95 0.30 -4.69
C VAL A 38 -8.29 0.51 -5.35
N SER A 39 -8.72 1.76 -5.48
CA SER A 39 -9.97 2.13 -6.15
C SER A 39 -9.81 3.27 -7.16
N LYS A 40 -10.64 3.26 -8.19
CA LYS A 40 -10.76 4.29 -9.21
C LYS A 40 -12.24 4.62 -9.39
N PHE A 41 -12.61 5.90 -9.35
CA PHE A 41 -14.01 6.35 -9.43
C PHE A 41 -14.97 5.63 -8.43
N GLY A 42 -14.46 5.24 -7.26
CA GLY A 42 -15.23 4.52 -6.24
C GLY A 42 -15.30 3.00 -6.46
N VAL A 43 -14.84 2.49 -7.60
CA VAL A 43 -14.81 1.06 -7.90
C VAL A 43 -13.46 0.47 -7.48
N ARG A 44 -13.47 -0.67 -6.79
CA ARG A 44 -12.27 -1.40 -6.41
C ARG A 44 -11.65 -2.05 -7.65
N VAL A 45 -10.38 -1.72 -7.92
CA VAL A 45 -9.64 -2.20 -9.10
C VAL A 45 -8.51 -3.16 -8.76
N GLY A 46 -8.15 -3.28 -7.47
CA GLY A 46 -7.08 -4.19 -7.08
C GLY A 46 -6.85 -4.25 -5.56
N GLU A 47 -5.90 -5.10 -5.21
CA GLU A 47 -5.36 -5.25 -3.86
C GLU A 47 -3.85 -5.45 -3.97
N VAL A 48 -3.10 -4.82 -3.06
CA VAL A 48 -1.66 -4.98 -2.94
C VAL A 48 -1.35 -5.44 -1.52
N THR A 49 -0.51 -6.46 -1.40
CA THR A 49 0.03 -6.91 -0.10
C THR A 49 1.55 -6.84 -0.15
N LEU A 50 2.15 -6.06 0.75
CA LEU A 50 3.60 -5.93 0.87
C LEU A 50 4.06 -6.46 2.23
N PHE A 51 5.19 -7.14 2.23
CA PHE A 51 5.87 -7.62 3.43
C PHE A 51 7.18 -6.86 3.60
N PHE A 52 7.35 -6.22 4.75
CA PHE A 52 8.56 -5.52 5.12
C PHE A 52 9.24 -6.28 6.26
N THR A 53 10.49 -6.65 6.06
CA THR A 53 11.32 -7.32 7.07
C THR A 53 12.55 -6.47 7.34
N LYS A 54 12.77 -6.08 8.60
CA LYS A 54 14.03 -5.47 9.04
C LYS A 54 15.09 -6.58 9.11
N THR A 55 16.05 -6.57 8.19
CA THR A 55 17.09 -7.60 8.05
C THR A 55 18.25 -7.46 9.04
N ASP A 56 18.36 -6.32 9.73
CA ASP A 56 19.33 -6.12 10.82
C ASP A 56 18.63 -5.52 12.05
N PRO A 57 17.98 -6.36 12.88
CA PRO A 57 17.13 -5.86 13.95
C PRO A 57 17.90 -5.34 15.17
N ASP A 58 19.14 -5.80 15.36
CA ASP A 58 19.92 -5.60 16.58
C ASP A 58 21.33 -5.01 16.33
N LYS A 59 21.65 -4.56 15.10
CA LYS A 59 22.62 -3.47 14.90
C LYS A 59 21.97 -2.09 15.03
#